data_AF-D8PL39-F1
#
_entry.id   AF-D8PL39-F1
#
_cell.length_a   1.000
_cell.length_b   1.000
_cell.length_c   1.000
_cell.angle_alpha   90.00
_cell.angle_beta   90.00
_cell.angle_gamma   90.00
#
_symmetry.space_group_name_H-M   'P 1'
#
loop_
_entity.id
_entity.type
_entity.pdbx_description
1 polymer ?
#
loop_
_entity_poly.entity_id
_entity_poly.type
_entity_poly.pdbx_seq_one_letter_code
_entity_poly.pdbx_strand_id
1 'polypeptide(L)'
;MFDMEEVARVATYALDRCGVLSDMRKIALCVRHALSREWALEALKNVCSRAQAVSVEEAKGMGAEMTALVAQVRERFICNGREESTLEEIVRNVMLQ
;
A
#
# COMPACT_ATOMS: atom_id res chain seq x y z
N MET A 1 9.36 29.63 -6.88
CA MET A 1 10.06 28.32 -6.81
C MET A 1 9.00 27.29 -6.51
N PHE A 2 8.97 26.17 -7.24
CA PHE A 2 7.97 25.12 -7.00
C PHE A 2 8.36 24.30 -5.79
N ASP A 3 7.35 23.84 -5.03
CA ASP A 3 7.53 22.85 -4.00
C ASP A 3 7.70 21.47 -4.66
N MET A 4 8.89 20.87 -4.50
CA MET A 4 9.20 19.57 -5.10
C MET A 4 8.37 18.43 -4.50
N GLU A 5 7.86 18.60 -3.27
CA GLU A 5 6.96 17.63 -2.65
C GLU A 5 5.58 17.67 -3.31
N GLU A 6 5.04 18.86 -3.54
CA GLU A 6 3.79 19.05 -4.28
C GLU A 6 3.89 18.51 -5.71
N VAL A 7 5.02 18.78 -6.39
CA VAL A 7 5.29 18.24 -7.74
C VAL A 7 5.31 16.71 -7.73
N ALA A 8 5.95 16.07 -6.74
CA ALA A 8 5.98 14.62 -6.63
C ALA A 8 4.58 14.01 -6.39
N ARG A 9 3.73 14.68 -5.60
CA ARG A 9 2.34 14.27 -5.40
C ARG A 9 1.54 14.33 -6.69
N VAL A 10 1.60 15.45 -7.42
CA VAL A 10 0.88 15.62 -8.69
C VAL A 10 1.35 14.60 -9.73
N ALA A 11 2.66 14.38 -9.84
CA ALA A 11 3.22 13.37 -10.74
C ALA A 11 2.73 11.96 -10.39
N THR A 12 2.65 11.63 -9.10
CA THR A 12 2.14 10.32 -8.64
C THR A 12 0.67 10.12 -9.04
N TYR A 13 -0.18 11.12 -8.83
CA TYR A 13 -1.58 11.06 -9.27
C TYR A 13 -1.73 10.97 -10.80
N ALA A 14 -0.87 11.66 -11.56
CA ALA A 14 -0.87 11.57 -13.01
C ALA A 14 -0.48 10.17 -13.50
N LEU A 15 0.58 9.58 -12.92
CA LEU A 15 1.03 8.22 -13.24
C LEU A 15 -0.03 7.16 -12.89
N ASP A 16 -0.76 7.36 -11.80
CA ASP A 16 -1.87 6.51 -11.40
C ASP A 16 -3.01 6.54 -12.42
N ARG A 17 -3.39 7.74 -12.85
CA ARG A 17 -4.43 7.95 -13.86
C ARG A 17 -4.06 7.35 -15.22
N CYS A 18 -2.76 7.25 -15.52
CA CYS A 18 -2.25 6.58 -16.71
C CYS A 18 -2.20 5.04 -16.56
N GLY A 19 -2.50 4.47 -15.39
CA GLY A 19 -2.50 3.02 -15.15
C GLY A 19 -1.11 2.39 -15.14
N VAL A 20 -0.05 3.19 -14.98
CA VAL A 20 1.34 2.72 -15.09
C VAL A 20 1.89 2.21 -13.75
N LEU A 21 1.22 2.55 -12.64
CA LEU A 21 1.64 2.17 -11.29
C LEU A 21 1.02 0.82 -10.89
N SER A 22 1.88 -0.18 -10.70
CA SER A 22 1.54 -1.41 -9.98
C SER A 22 1.20 -1.11 -8.52
N ASP A 23 0.37 -1.93 -7.89
CA ASP A 23 -0.04 -1.78 -6.48
C ASP A 23 1.15 -1.59 -5.52
N MET A 24 2.21 -2.37 -5.70
CA MET A 24 3.45 -2.23 -4.91
C MET A 24 4.11 -0.86 -5.02
N ARG A 25 4.09 -0.26 -6.22
CA ARG A 25 4.62 1.08 -6.45
C ARG A 25 3.72 2.15 -5.84
N LYS A 26 2.40 1.95 -5.87
CA LYS A 26 1.45 2.86 -5.19
C LYS A 26 1.71 2.88 -3.69
N ILE A 27 1.88 1.70 -3.07
CA ILE A 27 2.20 1.59 -1.64
C ILE A 27 3.55 2.25 -1.32
N ALA A 28 4.60 1.97 -2.11
CA ALA A 28 5.92 2.57 -1.89
C ALA A 28 5.91 4.11 -2.04
N LEU A 29 5.19 4.65 -3.02
CA LEU A 29 5.03 6.09 -3.21
C LEU A 29 4.20 6.72 -2.08
N CYS A 30 3.19 6.00 -1.59
CA CYS A 30 2.40 6.44 -0.44
C CYS A 30 3.25 6.63 0.81
N VAL A 31 4.12 5.66 1.10
CA VAL A 31 5.07 5.74 2.23
C VAL A 31 6.07 6.88 2.02
N ARG A 32 6.65 6.99 0.83
CA ARG A 32 7.76 7.92 0.56
C ARG A 32 7.33 9.39 0.50
N HIS A 33 6.17 9.67 -0.07
CA HIS A 33 5.69 11.04 -0.31
C HIS A 33 4.52 11.41 0.62
N ALA A 34 4.34 10.67 1.72
CA ALA A 34 3.27 10.87 2.70
C ALA A 34 1.90 11.11 2.03
N LEU A 35 1.61 10.35 0.97
CA LEU A 35 0.31 10.45 0.28
C LEU A 35 -0.78 9.92 1.21
N SER A 36 -2.00 10.34 0.93
CA SER A 36 -3.20 9.81 1.59
C SER A 36 -3.20 8.28 1.52
N ARG A 37 -3.27 7.65 2.68
CA ARG A 37 -3.32 6.18 2.80
C ARG A 37 -4.61 5.62 2.18
N GLU A 38 -5.66 6.43 2.09
CA GLU A 38 -6.89 6.14 1.36
C GLU A 38 -6.64 5.96 -0.15
N TRP A 39 -5.72 6.72 -0.75
CA TRP A 39 -5.35 6.55 -2.16
C TRP A 39 -4.67 5.20 -2.42
N ALA A 40 -3.87 4.71 -1.46
CA ALA A 40 -3.21 3.41 -1.56
C ALA A 40 -4.07 2.25 -1.04
N LEU A 41 -5.29 2.48 -0.55
CA LEU A 41 -6.11 1.48 0.13
C LEU A 41 -6.40 0.25 -0.74
N GLU A 42 -6.82 0.47 -1.98
CA GLU A 42 -7.10 -0.63 -2.92
C GLU A 42 -5.82 -1.41 -3.27
N ALA A 43 -4.68 -0.71 -3.43
CA ALA A 43 -3.40 -1.36 -3.64
C ALA A 43 -2.98 -2.21 -2.43
N LEU A 44 -3.21 -1.71 -1.22
CA LEU A 44 -2.96 -2.43 0.03
C LEU A 44 -3.85 -3.67 0.13
N LYS A 45 -5.15 -3.55 -0.17
CA LYS A 45 -6.08 -4.69 -0.21
C LYS A 45 -5.61 -5.76 -1.18
N ASN A 46 -5.27 -5.39 -2.41
CA ASN A 46 -4.76 -6.33 -3.42
C ASN A 46 -3.48 -7.04 -2.98
N VAL A 47 -2.53 -6.30 -2.41
CA VAL A 47 -1.26 -6.87 -1.93
C VAL A 47 -1.46 -7.72 -0.68
N CYS A 48 -2.45 -7.43 0.15
CA CYS A 48 -2.77 -8.23 1.33
C CYS A 48 -3.60 -9.48 0.99
N SER A 49 -4.45 -9.44 -0.04
CA SER A 49 -5.29 -10.57 -0.44
C SER A 49 -4.60 -11.53 -1.42
N ARG A 50 -3.56 -11.09 -2.15
CA ARG A 50 -2.90 -11.95 -3.15
C ARG A 50 -2.25 -13.18 -2.53
N ALA A 51 -2.26 -14.28 -3.28
CA ALA A 51 -1.62 -15.54 -2.89
C ALA A 51 -0.08 -15.43 -2.83
N GLN A 52 0.51 -14.58 -3.68
CA GLN A 52 1.96 -14.45 -3.77
C GLN A 52 2.53 -13.72 -2.55
N ALA A 53 3.65 -14.25 -2.03
CA ALA A 53 4.39 -13.64 -0.93
C ALA A 53 5.05 -12.32 -1.37
N VAL A 54 5.27 -11.43 -0.40
CA VAL A 54 6.06 -10.20 -0.61
C VAL A 54 7.51 -10.60 -0.87
N SER A 55 8.02 -10.22 -2.03
CA SER A 55 9.41 -10.42 -2.42
C SER A 55 10.35 -9.46 -1.68
N VAL A 56 11.64 -9.77 -1.68
CA VAL A 56 12.66 -8.95 -1.04
C VAL A 56 12.76 -7.57 -1.71
N GLU A 57 12.58 -7.49 -3.02
CA GLU A 57 12.59 -6.27 -3.81
C GLU A 57 11.41 -5.37 -3.47
N GLU A 58 10.22 -5.96 -3.33
CA GLU A 58 9.00 -5.30 -2.87
C GLU A 58 9.17 -4.74 -1.45
N ALA A 59 9.73 -5.55 -0.53
CA ALA A 59 9.99 -5.14 0.84
C ALA A 59 11.00 -3.96 0.91
N LYS A 60 12.08 -4.01 0.12
CA LYS A 60 13.03 -2.90 -0.01
C LYS A 60 12.36 -1.62 -0.54
N GLY A 61 11.39 -1.75 -1.43
CA GLY A 61 10.65 -0.62 -2.00
C GLY A 61 9.74 0.09 -1.00
N MET A 62 9.06 -0.67 -0.13
CA MET A 62 8.12 -0.13 0.87
C MET A 62 8.80 0.30 2.17
N GLY A 63 9.97 -0.28 2.49
CA GLY A 63 10.61 -0.12 3.79
C GLY A 63 10.15 -1.15 4.82
N ALA A 64 10.94 -1.29 5.89
CA ALA A 64 10.75 -2.35 6.88
C ALA A 64 9.42 -2.23 7.63
N GLU A 65 9.02 -1.01 8.02
CA GLU A 65 7.80 -0.74 8.77
C GLU A 65 6.55 -1.15 7.97
N MET A 66 6.40 -0.61 6.76
CA MET A 66 5.26 -0.95 5.89
C MET A 66 5.23 -2.45 5.54
N THR A 67 6.40 -3.07 5.36
CA THR A 67 6.49 -4.52 5.13
C THR A 67 5.95 -5.32 6.33
N ALA A 68 6.30 -4.92 7.56
CA ALA A 68 5.79 -5.56 8.77
C ALA A 68 4.27 -5.37 8.92
N LEU A 69 3.75 -4.19 8.59
CA LEU A 69 2.30 -3.93 8.61
C LEU A 69 1.58 -4.79 7.58
N VAL A 70 2.07 -4.87 6.34
CA VAL A 70 1.50 -5.73 5.29
C VAL A 70 1.53 -7.19 5.73
N ALA A 71 2.63 -7.67 6.33
CA ALA A 71 2.72 -9.03 6.85
C ALA A 71 1.67 -9.27 7.95
N GLN A 72 1.53 -8.35 8.92
CA GLN A 72 0.54 -8.46 9.99
C GLN A 72 -0.90 -8.51 9.45
N VAL A 73 -1.25 -7.66 8.49
CA VAL A 73 -2.58 -7.67 7.86
C VAL A 73 -2.82 -9.01 7.16
N ARG A 74 -1.84 -9.50 6.39
CA ARG A 74 -1.93 -10.77 5.66
C ARG A 74 -2.15 -11.95 6.61
N GLU A 75 -1.39 -12.02 7.69
CA GLU A 75 -1.51 -13.07 8.70
C GLU A 75 -2.90 -13.05 9.35
N ARG A 76 -3.40 -11.88 9.76
CA ARG A 76 -4.75 -11.72 10.31
C ARG A 76 -5.83 -12.11 9.30
N PHE A 77 -5.67 -11.73 8.04
CA PHE A 77 -6.61 -12.08 6.97
C PHE A 77 -6.67 -13.59 6.73
N ILE A 78 -5.54 -14.29 6.79
CA ILE A 78 -5.47 -15.75 6.68
C ILE A 78 -6.14 -16.43 7.88
N CYS A 79 -5.89 -15.94 9.10
CA CYS A 79 -6.48 -16.49 10.32
C CYS A 79 -8.01 -16.33 10.40
N ASN A 80 -8.55 -15.25 9.82
CA ASN A 80 -9.97 -14.91 9.89
C ASN A 80 -10.83 -15.50 8.76
N GLY A 81 -10.31 -16.43 7.95
CA GLY A 81 -11.12 -17.13 6.94
C GLY A 81 -11.29 -16.40 5.60
N ARG A 82 -10.51 -15.33 5.34
CA ARG A 82 -10.43 -14.62 4.04
C ARG A 82 -11.72 -13.90 3.59
N GLU A 83 -12.49 -13.35 4.52
CA GLU A 83 -13.64 -12.50 4.19
C GLU A 83 -13.19 -11.09 3.78
N GLU A 84 -13.65 -10.62 2.62
CA GLU A 84 -13.22 -9.34 2.03
C GLU A 84 -13.63 -8.11 2.86
N SER A 85 -14.79 -8.17 3.52
CA SER A 85 -15.24 -7.17 4.50
C SER A 85 -14.27 -7.03 5.67
N THR A 86 -13.69 -8.15 6.13
CA THR A 86 -12.71 -8.18 7.22
C THR A 86 -11.36 -7.62 6.78
N LEU A 87 -10.99 -7.76 5.50
CA LEU A 87 -9.71 -7.25 5.01
C LEU A 87 -9.64 -5.72 5.08
N GLU A 88 -10.68 -5.03 4.62
CA GLU A 88 -10.69 -3.57 4.66
C GLU A 88 -10.64 -3.04 6.10
N GLU A 89 -11.37 -3.67 7.01
CA GLU A 89 -11.34 -3.33 8.43
C GLU A 89 -9.94 -3.56 9.04
N ILE A 90 -9.30 -4.69 8.77
CA ILE A 90 -7.94 -4.98 9.26
C ILE A 90 -6.93 -3.97 8.68
N VAL A 91 -7.01 -3.67 7.38
CA VAL A 91 -6.10 -2.71 6.73
C VAL A 91 -6.26 -1.34 7.38
N ARG A 92 -7.50 -0.86 7.57
CA ARG A 92 -7.76 0.44 8.24
C ARG A 92 -7.24 0.43 9.68
N ASN A 93 -7.50 -0.62 10.44
CA ASN A 93 -7.10 -0.71 11.84
C ASN A 93 -5.59 -0.82 12.05
N VAL A 94 -4.86 -1.45 11.13
CA VAL A 94 -3.41 -1.65 11.25
C VAL A 94 -2.63 -0.50 10.61
N MET A 95 -3.15 0.05 9.52
CA MET A 95 -2.40 1.00 8.69
C MET A 95 -2.91 2.44 8.76
N LEU A 96 -4.02 2.77 9.43
CA LEU A 96 -4.49 4.16 9.62
C LEU A 96 -4.43 4.65 11.07
N GLN A 97 -3.78 3.88 11.96
CA GLN A 97 -3.35 4.38 13.27
C GLN A 97 -2.13 5.32 13.14
#